data_AF-A0A7D9JYL2-F1
#
_entry.id   AF-A0A7D9JYL2-F1
#
_cell.length_a   1.000
_cell.length_b   1.000
_cell.length_c   1.000
_cell.angle_alpha   90.00
_cell.angle_beta   90.00
_cell.angle_gamma   90.00
#
_symmetry.space_group_name_H-M   'P 1'
#
loop_
_entity.id
_entity.type
_entity.pdbx_description
1 polymer ?
#
loop_
_entity_poly.entity_id
_entity_poly.type
_entity_poly.pdbx_seq_one_letter_code
_entity_poly.pdbx_strand_id
1 'polypeptide(L)'
;MGSRRDNDGRLNMDAVRDERDVSTQYTAEWLSNVQMPPKAHSVVQDIDEPHSPRVSRSAPALSVRSRQSNAGISRSKLQLQLRQLKEKQQLDREARYLELEMQRQELELERKRRFAEIAERKELQEMEAKLAHAELLEQFEVDSDDQLSDDGNRELNMTSHDHEGNGPYDDAERRDAERRDAEQRETERRDTERRDAERQDAEQHETERRDYPSFTTNFKTNVEDVESDPNVRRTYLIQLCTGKAKEAISGSVMLPPEEGYKKAKSILHEMFGQAHIVAASHIDR
;
A
#
# COMPACT_ATOMS: atom_id res chain seq x y z
N MET A 1 35.35 -38.04 46.41
CA MET A 1 34.03 -37.73 47.00
C MET A 1 33.50 -36.48 46.32
N GLY A 2 32.24 -36.45 45.86
CA GLY A 2 31.61 -35.29 45.20
C GLY A 2 32.18 -34.97 43.81
N SER A 3 31.53 -35.14 42.66
CA SER A 3 30.10 -35.25 42.29
C SER A 3 29.27 -33.97 42.47
N ARG A 4 29.45 -33.04 41.53
CA ARG A 4 28.39 -32.24 40.86
C ARG A 4 28.74 -32.29 39.35
N ARG A 5 27.89 -32.72 38.41
CA ARG A 5 26.51 -32.28 38.05
C ARG A 5 26.46 -30.80 37.61
N ASP A 6 25.76 -30.35 36.56
CA ASP A 6 25.19 -30.89 35.30
C ASP A 6 25.22 -29.68 34.30
N ASN A 7 25.00 -29.70 32.97
CA ASN A 7 24.63 -30.69 31.96
C ASN A 7 25.06 -30.18 30.54
N ASP A 8 24.99 -31.01 29.49
CA ASP A 8 24.85 -30.51 28.10
C ASP A 8 23.41 -30.05 27.83
N GLY A 9 23.20 -28.98 27.05
CA GLY A 9 21.84 -28.42 26.91
C GLY A 9 21.62 -27.32 25.88
N ARG A 10 21.62 -27.68 24.59
CA ARG A 10 20.85 -27.11 23.47
C ARG A 10 20.61 -25.58 23.41
N LEU A 11 21.09 -25.01 22.30
CA LEU A 11 20.61 -23.77 21.68
C LEU A 11 19.09 -23.62 21.81
N ASN A 12 18.64 -22.57 22.50
CA ASN A 12 17.22 -22.22 22.59
C ASN A 12 16.85 -21.36 21.37
N MET A 13 16.28 -21.99 20.34
CA MET A 13 15.99 -21.41 19.01
C MET A 13 14.50 -21.04 18.85
N ASP A 14 13.81 -20.77 19.96
CA ASP A 14 12.37 -20.53 20.04
C ASP A 14 12.05 -19.21 20.78
N ALA A 15 12.37 -18.07 20.15
CA ALA A 15 11.98 -16.73 20.64
C ALA A 15 11.88 -15.65 19.53
N VAL A 16 11.56 -16.03 18.28
CA VAL A 16 11.26 -15.06 17.20
C VAL A 16 10.02 -15.53 16.41
N ARG A 17 8.88 -15.55 17.10
CA ARG A 17 7.60 -15.95 16.51
C ARG A 17 6.41 -15.35 17.29
N ASP A 18 6.10 -14.08 17.01
CA ASP A 18 4.72 -13.51 17.01
C ASP A 18 4.71 -11.97 16.78
N GLU A 19 5.14 -11.50 15.60
CA GLU A 19 4.82 -10.14 15.10
C GLU A 19 4.54 -10.12 13.59
N ARG A 20 4.00 -11.22 13.03
CA ARG A 20 3.75 -11.33 11.58
C ARG A 20 2.34 -11.77 11.18
N ASP A 21 1.35 -11.66 12.08
CA ASP A 21 0.00 -12.20 11.82
C ASP A 21 -1.19 -11.31 12.24
N VAL A 22 -0.98 -9.99 12.38
CA VAL A 22 -2.10 -9.03 12.60
C VAL A 22 -2.57 -8.41 11.27
N SER A 23 -1.68 -8.24 10.29
CA SER A 23 -2.02 -7.62 8.98
C SER A 23 -2.73 -8.59 8.03
N THR A 24 -2.53 -9.91 8.17
CA THR A 24 -3.13 -10.92 7.28
C THR A 24 -4.62 -11.14 7.54
N GLN A 25 -5.07 -11.03 8.79
CA GLN A 25 -6.43 -11.43 9.20
C GLN A 25 -7.53 -10.53 8.59
N TYR A 26 -7.25 -9.24 8.38
CA TYR A 26 -8.21 -8.30 7.77
C TYR A 26 -8.48 -8.53 6.27
N THR A 27 -7.68 -9.36 5.58
CA THR A 27 -7.89 -9.66 4.15
C THR A 27 -8.67 -10.96 3.88
N ALA A 28 -8.82 -11.82 4.88
CA ALA A 28 -9.44 -13.14 4.72
C ALA A 28 -10.98 -13.13 4.85
N GLU A 29 -11.55 -12.36 5.78
CA GLU A 29 -13.00 -12.41 6.04
C GLU A 29 -13.86 -11.73 4.95
N TRP A 30 -13.31 -10.75 4.22
CA TRP A 30 -14.10 -9.95 3.29
C TRP A 30 -14.43 -10.64 1.95
N LEU A 31 -13.67 -11.67 1.56
CA LEU A 31 -13.98 -12.48 0.36
C LEU A 31 -15.18 -13.43 0.57
N SER A 32 -15.61 -13.66 1.81
CA SER A 32 -16.70 -14.59 2.13
C SER A 32 -18.10 -13.96 1.99
N ASN A 33 -18.21 -12.62 2.05
CA ASN A 33 -19.49 -11.92 2.20
C ASN A 33 -20.01 -11.23 0.93
N VAL A 34 -19.30 -11.33 -0.20
CA VAL A 34 -19.79 -10.84 -1.50
C VAL A 34 -20.62 -11.93 -2.18
N GLN A 35 -21.91 -11.97 -1.85
CA GLN A 35 -22.90 -12.85 -2.48
C GLN A 35 -23.05 -12.51 -3.98
N MET A 36 -22.24 -13.15 -4.82
CA MET A 36 -22.35 -13.07 -6.27
C MET A 36 -23.72 -13.60 -6.73
N PRO A 37 -24.44 -12.92 -7.64
CA PRO A 37 -25.69 -13.43 -8.19
C PRO A 37 -25.44 -14.71 -9.03
N PRO A 38 -26.32 -15.73 -8.95
CA PRO A 38 -26.11 -16.98 -9.67
C PRO A 38 -26.16 -16.77 -11.18
N LYS A 39 -25.19 -17.33 -11.89
CA LYS A 39 -25.15 -17.36 -13.36
C LYS A 39 -26.35 -18.14 -13.88
N ALA A 40 -27.11 -17.54 -14.80
CA ALA A 40 -28.21 -18.22 -15.48
C ALA A 40 -27.66 -19.36 -16.34
N HIS A 41 -27.83 -20.60 -15.89
CA HIS A 41 -27.56 -21.78 -16.71
C HIS A 41 -28.63 -21.87 -17.81
N SER A 42 -28.22 -21.77 -19.07
CA SER A 42 -29.11 -22.05 -20.19
C SER A 42 -29.45 -23.55 -20.19
N VAL A 43 -30.68 -23.86 -19.83
CA VAL A 43 -31.24 -25.21 -19.94
C VAL A 43 -31.19 -25.64 -21.41
N VAL A 44 -30.34 -26.62 -21.73
CA VAL A 44 -30.47 -27.39 -22.96
C VAL A 44 -31.51 -28.46 -22.65
N GLN A 45 -32.73 -28.28 -23.18
CA GLN A 45 -33.76 -29.30 -23.10
C GLN A 45 -33.42 -30.45 -24.06
N ASP A 46 -33.37 -31.66 -23.51
CA ASP A 46 -33.53 -32.88 -24.30
C ASP A 46 -34.87 -32.83 -25.05
N ILE A 47 -34.86 -33.26 -26.31
CA ILE A 47 -36.08 -33.56 -27.06
C ILE A 47 -35.95 -34.99 -27.57
N ASP A 48 -36.84 -35.84 -27.05
CA ASP A 48 -36.95 -37.27 -27.37
C ASP A 48 -37.20 -37.57 -28.86
N GLU A 49 -36.92 -38.82 -29.23
CA GLU A 49 -37.48 -39.45 -30.43
C GLU A 49 -39.02 -39.35 -30.46
N PRO A 50 -39.60 -39.50 -31.66
CA PRO A 50 -40.72 -40.43 -31.72
C PRO A 50 -40.55 -41.52 -32.79
N HIS A 51 -41.09 -42.70 -32.46
CA HIS A 51 -40.97 -43.94 -33.22
C HIS A 51 -41.63 -43.93 -34.61
N SER A 52 -41.17 -44.88 -35.45
CA SER A 52 -41.71 -45.23 -36.77
C SER A 52 -43.22 -45.55 -36.79
N PRO A 53 -43.81 -45.53 -38.01
CA PRO A 53 -44.53 -46.74 -38.44
C PRO A 53 -44.10 -47.28 -39.82
N ARG A 54 -44.35 -48.58 -40.03
CA ARG A 54 -44.16 -49.33 -41.28
C ARG A 54 -45.11 -48.85 -42.40
N VAL A 55 -44.75 -49.05 -43.67
CA VAL A 55 -45.33 -50.09 -44.60
C VAL A 55 -44.90 -49.84 -46.07
N SER A 56 -44.18 -50.82 -46.62
CA SER A 56 -44.22 -51.40 -47.98
C SER A 56 -44.54 -50.62 -49.29
N ARG A 57 -43.74 -50.98 -50.33
CA ARG A 57 -44.05 -51.25 -51.77
C ARG A 57 -43.80 -50.18 -52.88
N SER A 58 -42.77 -50.51 -53.67
CA SER A 58 -42.70 -50.61 -55.15
C SER A 58 -42.64 -49.39 -56.10
N ALA A 59 -41.53 -49.38 -56.86
CA ALA A 59 -41.40 -49.03 -58.29
C ALA A 59 -41.31 -47.51 -58.67
N PRO A 60 -40.92 -47.16 -59.92
CA PRO A 60 -39.49 -46.91 -60.17
C PRO A 60 -39.16 -45.60 -60.92
N ALA A 61 -37.86 -45.30 -60.97
CA ALA A 61 -37.19 -44.36 -61.88
C ALA A 61 -37.63 -42.88 -61.88
N LEU A 62 -36.69 -42.00 -61.54
CA LEU A 62 -36.31 -40.86 -62.39
C LEU A 62 -34.89 -40.37 -62.01
N SER A 63 -34.09 -39.99 -63.00
CA SER A 63 -32.69 -39.61 -62.82
C SER A 63 -32.56 -38.18 -62.28
N VAL A 64 -32.45 -38.03 -60.95
CA VAL A 64 -32.15 -36.75 -60.27
C VAL A 64 -30.97 -36.92 -59.32
N ARG A 65 -29.86 -37.50 -59.80
CA ARG A 65 -28.59 -37.66 -59.05
C ARG A 65 -27.43 -36.92 -59.73
N SER A 66 -27.44 -35.60 -59.65
CA SER A 66 -26.27 -34.78 -60.07
C SER A 66 -26.15 -33.42 -59.35
N ARG A 67 -27.23 -32.86 -58.79
CA ARG A 67 -27.18 -31.54 -58.11
C ARG A 67 -26.86 -31.59 -56.61
N GLN A 68 -27.04 -32.72 -55.93
CA GLN A 68 -26.82 -32.84 -54.49
C GLN A 68 -25.33 -32.93 -54.08
N SER A 69 -24.44 -33.41 -54.95
CA SER A 69 -23.00 -33.53 -54.67
C SER A 69 -22.28 -32.17 -54.58
N ASN A 70 -22.54 -31.25 -55.52
CA ASN A 70 -21.89 -29.94 -55.55
C ASN A 70 -22.23 -29.04 -54.35
N ALA A 71 -23.45 -29.16 -53.80
CA ALA A 71 -23.84 -28.48 -52.57
C ALA A 71 -23.07 -29.02 -51.35
N GLY A 72 -22.88 -30.34 -51.27
CA GLY A 72 -22.08 -30.99 -50.23
C GLY A 72 -20.60 -30.56 -50.27
N ILE A 73 -19.97 -30.61 -51.45
CA ILE A 73 -18.57 -30.19 -51.65
C ILE A 73 -18.37 -28.72 -51.25
N SER A 74 -19.29 -27.84 -51.66
CA SER A 74 -19.26 -26.42 -51.30
C SER A 74 -19.37 -26.20 -49.79
N ARG A 75 -20.25 -26.95 -49.10
CA ARG A 75 -20.42 -26.88 -47.64
C ARG A 75 -19.18 -27.37 -46.89
N SER A 76 -18.57 -28.47 -47.31
CA SER A 76 -17.33 -28.99 -46.72
C SER A 76 -16.16 -28.02 -46.90
N LYS A 77 -16.05 -27.35 -48.05
CA LYS A 77 -15.04 -26.31 -48.30
C LYS A 77 -15.20 -25.12 -47.37
N LEU A 78 -16.44 -24.62 -47.20
CA LEU A 78 -16.75 -23.53 -46.26
C LEU A 78 -16.48 -23.92 -44.80
N GLN A 79 -16.79 -25.16 -44.40
CA GLN A 79 -16.47 -25.67 -43.05
C GLN A 79 -14.96 -25.71 -42.78
N LEU A 80 -14.16 -26.11 -43.78
CA LEU A 80 -12.70 -26.11 -43.66
C LEU A 80 -12.15 -24.68 -43.54
N GLN A 81 -12.62 -23.75 -44.38
CA GLN A 81 -12.22 -22.33 -44.30
C GLN A 81 -12.60 -21.70 -42.96
N LEU A 82 -13.78 -22.01 -42.41
CA LEU A 82 -14.20 -21.52 -41.09
C LEU A 82 -13.33 -22.10 -39.96
N ARG A 83 -12.90 -23.37 -40.07
CA ARG A 83 -11.95 -23.97 -39.10
C ARG A 83 -10.60 -23.25 -39.16
N GLN A 84 -10.02 -23.09 -40.35
CA GLN A 84 -8.75 -22.38 -40.56
C GLN A 84 -8.80 -20.93 -40.07
N LEU A 85 -9.92 -20.23 -40.28
CA LEU A 85 -10.09 -18.86 -39.79
C LEU A 85 -10.14 -18.80 -38.25
N LYS A 86 -10.82 -19.75 -37.60
CA LYS A 86 -10.87 -19.86 -36.12
C LYS A 86 -9.51 -20.20 -35.54
N GLU A 87 -8.80 -21.14 -36.15
CA GLU A 87 -7.43 -21.54 -35.78
C GLU A 87 -6.46 -20.37 -35.91
N LYS A 88 -6.51 -19.61 -37.02
CA LYS A 88 -5.73 -18.37 -37.16
C LYS A 88 -6.09 -17.34 -36.08
N GLN A 89 -7.38 -17.11 -35.82
CA GLN A 89 -7.80 -16.17 -34.76
C GLN A 89 -7.38 -16.62 -33.36
N GLN A 90 -7.23 -17.91 -33.12
CA GLN A 90 -6.71 -18.43 -31.86
C GLN A 90 -5.19 -18.19 -31.77
N LEU A 91 -4.43 -18.52 -32.82
CA LEU A 91 -2.99 -18.25 -32.89
C LEU A 91 -2.67 -16.75 -32.75
N ASP A 92 -3.44 -15.87 -33.40
CA ASP A 92 -3.30 -14.40 -33.27
C ASP A 92 -3.56 -13.92 -31.83
N ARG A 93 -4.38 -14.63 -31.02
CA ARG A 93 -4.61 -14.31 -29.60
C ARG A 93 -3.49 -14.84 -28.71
N GLU A 94 -3.06 -16.07 -28.94
CA GLU A 94 -1.96 -16.70 -28.21
C GLU A 94 -0.63 -15.94 -28.44
N ALA A 95 -0.37 -15.50 -29.66
CA ALA A 95 0.80 -14.66 -29.99
C ALA A 95 0.79 -13.34 -29.21
N ARG A 96 -0.34 -12.62 -29.16
CA ARG A 96 -0.48 -11.38 -28.39
C ARG A 96 -0.31 -11.60 -26.89
N TYR A 97 -0.80 -12.73 -26.37
CA TYR A 97 -0.63 -13.07 -24.96
C TYR A 97 0.85 -13.30 -24.63
N LEU A 98 1.57 -14.05 -25.46
CA LEU A 98 3.00 -14.29 -25.32
C LEU A 98 3.82 -12.99 -25.45
N GLU A 99 3.46 -12.11 -26.38
CA GLU A 99 4.09 -10.80 -26.54
C GLU A 99 3.95 -9.92 -25.27
N LEU A 100 2.75 -9.85 -24.70
CA LEU A 100 2.49 -9.12 -23.45
C LEU A 100 3.25 -9.71 -22.25
N GLU A 101 3.31 -11.05 -22.13
CA GLU A 101 4.07 -11.70 -21.07
C GLU A 101 5.58 -11.47 -21.23
N MET A 102 6.09 -11.43 -22.46
CA MET A 102 7.50 -11.12 -22.74
C MET A 102 7.85 -9.67 -22.38
N GLN A 103 6.99 -8.70 -22.75
CA GLN A 103 7.12 -7.29 -22.37
C GLN A 103 7.07 -7.11 -20.83
N ARG A 104 6.19 -7.86 -20.15
CA ARG A 104 6.11 -7.87 -18.68
C ARG A 104 7.41 -8.36 -18.04
N GLN A 105 8.00 -9.43 -18.55
CA GLN A 105 9.29 -9.97 -18.07
C GLN A 105 10.45 -9.00 -18.34
N GLU A 106 10.49 -8.36 -19.52
CA GLU A 106 11.50 -7.35 -19.85
C GLU A 106 11.42 -6.14 -18.89
N LEU A 107 10.22 -5.63 -18.63
CA LEU A 107 9.99 -4.52 -17.70
C LEU A 107 10.31 -4.90 -16.24
N GLU A 108 10.10 -6.16 -15.84
CA GLU A 108 10.53 -6.67 -14.54
C GLU A 108 12.07 -6.73 -14.42
N LEU A 109 12.76 -7.18 -15.48
CA LEU A 109 14.22 -7.18 -15.55
C LEU A 109 14.79 -5.77 -15.55
N GLU A 110 14.17 -4.83 -16.25
CA GLU A 110 14.57 -3.42 -16.24
C GLU A 110 14.42 -2.80 -14.84
N ARG A 111 13.30 -3.06 -14.15
CA ARG A 111 13.10 -2.65 -12.75
C ARG A 111 14.18 -3.20 -11.83
N LYS A 112 14.52 -4.49 -11.96
CA LYS A 112 15.59 -5.13 -11.16
C LYS A 112 16.96 -4.49 -11.44
N ARG A 113 17.28 -4.18 -12.70
CA ARG A 113 18.50 -3.46 -13.09
C ARG A 113 18.57 -2.06 -12.47
N ARG A 114 17.52 -1.25 -12.62
CA ARG A 114 17.46 0.11 -12.04
C ARG A 114 17.57 0.07 -10.51
N PHE A 115 16.99 -0.93 -9.85
CA PHE A 115 17.11 -1.08 -8.40
C PHE A 115 18.54 -1.43 -7.97
N ALA A 116 19.22 -2.34 -8.69
CA ALA A 116 20.62 -2.67 -8.45
C ALA A 116 21.55 -1.46 -8.68
N GLU A 117 21.34 -0.70 -9.76
CA GLU A 117 22.09 0.54 -10.06
C GLU A 117 21.94 1.59 -8.95
N ILE A 118 20.72 1.76 -8.40
CA ILE A 118 20.48 2.66 -7.26
C ILE A 118 21.19 2.15 -5.98
N ALA A 119 21.22 0.83 -5.75
CA ALA A 119 21.93 0.25 -4.61
C ALA A 119 23.45 0.45 -4.72
N GLU A 120 24.05 0.12 -5.87
CA GLU A 120 25.48 0.31 -6.16
C GLU A 120 25.88 1.80 -6.03
N ARG A 121 25.05 2.72 -6.54
CA ARG A 121 25.27 4.15 -6.38
C ARG A 121 25.23 4.60 -4.91
N LYS A 122 24.35 4.04 -4.08
CA LYS A 122 24.31 4.33 -2.64
C LYS A 122 25.56 3.82 -1.92
N GLU A 123 26.01 2.60 -2.23
CA GLU A 123 27.25 2.05 -1.67
C GLU A 123 28.46 2.92 -2.04
N LEU A 124 28.55 3.37 -3.29
CA LEU A 124 29.60 4.31 -3.73
C LEU A 124 29.54 5.65 -2.98
N GLN A 125 28.36 6.24 -2.81
CA GLN A 125 28.20 7.49 -2.05
C GLN A 125 28.54 7.33 -0.56
N GLU A 126 28.22 6.19 0.05
CA GLU A 126 28.59 5.89 1.44
C GLU A 126 30.10 5.74 1.59
N MET A 127 30.77 5.08 0.63
CA MET A 127 32.23 4.97 0.61
C MET A 127 32.92 6.31 0.35
N GLU A 128 32.39 7.15 -0.54
CA GLU A 128 32.86 8.53 -0.80
C GLU A 128 32.72 9.40 0.46
N ALA A 129 31.58 9.33 1.16
CA ALA A 129 31.36 10.05 2.42
C ALA A 129 32.33 9.60 3.53
N LYS A 130 32.61 8.28 3.63
CA LYS A 130 33.62 7.75 4.56
C LYS A 130 35.03 8.23 4.21
N LEU A 131 35.38 8.31 2.93
CA LEU A 131 36.67 8.81 2.47
C LEU A 131 36.83 10.31 2.80
N ALA A 132 35.82 11.12 2.49
CA ALA A 132 35.83 12.56 2.80
C ALA A 132 35.91 12.84 4.32
N HIS A 133 35.26 12.01 5.15
CA HIS A 133 35.40 12.09 6.61
C HIS A 133 36.82 11.69 7.07
N ALA A 134 37.46 10.72 6.42
CA ALA A 134 38.84 10.33 6.72
C ALA A 134 39.85 11.43 6.34
N GLU A 135 39.70 12.05 5.16
CA GLU A 135 40.53 13.20 4.74
C GLU A 135 40.39 14.41 5.69
N LEU A 136 39.19 14.65 6.24
CA LEU A 136 38.97 15.71 7.24
C LEU A 136 39.68 15.41 8.57
N LEU A 137 39.73 14.15 9.01
CA LEU A 137 40.47 13.77 10.22
C LEU A 137 41.98 13.95 10.02
N GLU A 138 42.50 13.62 8.84
CA GLU A 138 43.94 13.75 8.51
C GLU A 138 44.39 15.23 8.44
N GLN A 139 43.46 16.18 8.29
CA GLN A 139 43.74 17.63 8.34
C GLN A 139 43.70 18.24 9.75
N PHE A 140 43.27 17.51 10.78
CA PHE A 140 43.07 18.03 12.14
C PHE A 140 44.05 17.51 13.21
N GLU A 141 45.05 16.69 12.85
CA GLU A 141 46.15 16.29 13.76
C GLU A 141 47.28 17.34 13.86
N VAL A 142 46.93 18.64 13.85
CA VAL A 142 47.88 19.75 14.05
C VAL A 142 47.30 20.76 15.04
N ASP A 143 48.12 21.11 16.04
CA ASP A 143 47.90 22.12 17.09
C ASP A 143 46.81 21.82 18.13
N SER A 144 47.15 21.01 19.14
CA SER A 144 46.45 20.94 20.43
C SER A 144 47.41 20.68 21.61
N ASP A 145 48.53 21.41 21.63
CA ASP A 145 49.44 21.54 22.77
C ASP A 145 49.75 23.04 22.99
N ASP A 146 48.94 23.79 23.75
CA ASP A 146 49.45 24.67 24.82
C ASP A 146 48.36 25.35 25.71
N GLN A 147 48.73 25.56 26.98
CA GLN A 147 48.26 26.56 27.97
C GLN A 147 46.75 26.60 28.35
N LEU A 148 46.32 26.32 29.60
CA LEU A 148 46.65 26.89 30.94
C LEU A 148 46.13 28.31 31.22
N SER A 149 45.06 28.41 32.03
CA SER A 149 44.85 29.34 33.17
C SER A 149 43.38 29.19 33.63
N ASP A 150 43.03 28.80 34.85
CA ASP A 150 43.28 29.48 36.15
C ASP A 150 42.65 30.87 36.23
N ASP A 151 41.44 30.92 36.80
CA ASP A 151 40.69 32.05 37.38
C ASP A 151 39.20 31.64 37.46
N GLY A 152 38.44 31.90 38.52
CA GLY A 152 38.79 32.50 39.80
C GLY A 152 37.64 32.33 40.80
N ASN A 153 38.01 32.12 42.06
CA ASN A 153 37.10 31.99 43.20
C ASN A 153 36.05 33.13 43.26
N ARG A 154 34.76 32.79 43.42
CA ARG A 154 33.76 33.75 43.93
C ARG A 154 32.73 33.09 44.84
N GLU A 155 33.14 32.87 46.08
CA GLU A 155 32.22 32.75 47.22
C GLU A 155 31.15 33.85 47.18
N LEU A 156 29.88 33.45 47.24
CA LEU A 156 28.81 34.29 47.78
C LEU A 156 28.27 33.59 49.02
N ASN A 157 28.89 33.93 50.14
CA ASN A 157 28.42 33.60 51.48
C ASN A 157 27.41 34.65 51.95
N MET A 158 26.57 34.24 52.91
CA MET A 158 25.59 35.03 53.66
C MET A 158 24.34 35.48 52.88
N THR A 159 23.15 35.54 53.49
CA THR A 159 22.87 35.58 54.94
C THR A 159 21.59 34.81 55.27
N SER A 160 21.63 33.94 56.28
CA SER A 160 20.41 33.48 56.95
C SER A 160 19.82 34.65 57.76
N HIS A 161 18.55 34.95 57.52
CA HIS A 161 17.75 35.80 58.40
C HIS A 161 16.40 35.12 58.61
N ASP A 162 16.32 34.35 59.69
CA ASP A 162 15.06 33.84 60.20
C ASP A 162 14.23 35.04 60.69
N HIS A 163 13.20 35.39 59.93
CA HIS A 163 12.16 36.31 60.37
C HIS A 163 10.87 35.54 60.57
N GLU A 164 10.61 35.19 61.83
CA GLU A 164 9.33 34.65 62.30
C GLU A 164 8.24 35.73 62.22
N GLY A 165 7.80 36.05 61.00
CA GLY A 165 6.68 36.93 60.70
C GLY A 165 5.40 36.15 60.50
N ASN A 166 4.78 35.65 61.57
CA ASN A 166 3.50 34.93 61.49
C ASN A 166 2.34 35.94 61.43
N GLY A 167 2.13 36.56 60.26
CA GLY A 167 1.08 37.56 60.01
C GLY A 167 -0.17 36.94 59.37
N PRO A 168 -1.40 37.31 59.78
CA PRO A 168 -2.64 36.79 59.18
C PRO A 168 -2.93 37.34 57.76
N TYR A 169 -1.98 38.05 57.15
CA TYR A 169 -2.08 38.58 55.78
C TYR A 169 -1.27 37.75 54.76
N ASP A 170 -0.20 37.07 55.18
CA ASP A 170 0.64 36.25 54.31
C ASP A 170 -0.11 35.03 53.73
N ASP A 171 -1.13 34.55 54.46
CA ASP A 171 -1.95 33.41 54.07
C ASP A 171 -2.92 33.72 52.90
N ALA A 172 -3.18 35.01 52.63
CA ALA A 172 -3.95 35.44 51.46
C ALA A 172 -3.04 35.53 50.21
N GLU A 173 -1.87 36.17 50.32
CA GLU A 173 -0.92 36.25 49.22
C GLU A 173 -0.37 34.87 48.82
N ARG A 174 -0.12 33.98 49.80
CA ARG A 174 0.25 32.58 49.53
C ARG A 174 -0.82 31.85 48.70
N ARG A 175 -2.11 31.98 49.05
CA ARG A 175 -3.21 31.37 48.29
C ARG A 175 -3.39 31.97 46.90
N ASP A 176 -3.09 33.24 46.72
CA ASP A 176 -3.15 33.90 45.41
C ASP A 176 -1.92 33.58 44.54
N ALA A 177 -0.74 33.39 45.14
CA ALA A 177 0.41 32.81 44.48
C ALA A 177 0.11 31.36 44.06
N GLU A 178 -0.35 30.50 44.97
CA GLU A 178 -0.76 29.11 44.69
C GLU A 178 -1.85 29.02 43.60
N ARG A 179 -2.80 29.97 43.55
CA ARG A 179 -3.78 30.08 42.46
C ARG A 179 -3.11 30.38 41.12
N ARG A 180 -2.26 31.40 41.03
CA ARG A 180 -1.55 31.74 39.77
C ARG A 180 -0.66 30.59 39.31
N ASP A 181 0.01 29.92 40.25
CA ASP A 181 0.82 28.72 40.03
C ASP A 181 -0.01 27.53 39.53
N ALA A 182 -1.24 27.35 40.03
CA ALA A 182 -2.16 26.31 39.58
C ALA A 182 -2.74 26.62 38.19
N GLU A 183 -3.16 27.87 37.95
CA GLU A 183 -3.61 28.37 36.65
C GLU A 183 -2.50 28.24 35.60
N GLN A 184 -1.26 28.63 35.93
CA GLN A 184 -0.11 28.49 35.03
C GLN A 184 0.12 27.02 34.66
N ARG A 185 0.18 26.10 35.64
CA ARG A 185 0.31 24.66 35.36
C ARG A 185 -0.85 24.12 34.52
N GLU A 186 -2.08 24.63 34.69
CA GLU A 186 -3.21 24.24 33.86
C GLU A 186 -3.08 24.75 32.42
N THR A 187 -2.59 25.99 32.22
CA THR A 187 -2.31 26.52 30.88
C THR A 187 -1.17 25.77 30.18
N GLU A 188 -0.08 25.49 30.89
CA GLU A 188 1.04 24.69 30.39
C GLU A 188 0.58 23.28 29.96
N ARG A 189 -0.29 22.63 30.76
CA ARG A 189 -0.89 21.34 30.41
C ARG A 189 -1.76 21.40 29.16
N ARG A 190 -2.63 22.42 29.02
CA ARG A 190 -3.43 22.62 27.80
C ARG A 190 -2.55 22.86 26.57
N ASP A 191 -1.42 23.54 26.75
CA ASP A 191 -0.44 23.80 25.71
C ASP A 191 0.37 22.55 25.32
N THR A 192 0.71 21.66 26.26
CA THR A 192 1.30 20.35 25.93
C THR A 192 0.29 19.44 25.25
N GLU A 193 -0.93 19.32 25.80
CA GLU A 193 -2.00 18.48 25.23
C GLU A 193 -2.34 18.90 23.79
N ARG A 194 -2.33 20.20 23.48
CA ARG A 194 -2.48 20.69 22.09
C ARG A 194 -1.32 20.29 21.18
N ARG A 195 -0.06 20.47 21.63
CA ARG A 195 1.13 20.10 20.84
C ARG A 195 1.20 18.59 20.58
N ASP A 196 0.79 17.78 21.55
CA ASP A 196 0.77 16.32 21.41
C ASP A 196 -0.32 15.87 20.41
N ALA A 197 -1.48 16.52 20.41
CA ALA A 197 -2.52 16.31 19.40
C ALA A 197 -2.05 16.74 17.99
N GLU A 198 -1.42 17.91 17.85
CA GLU A 198 -0.82 18.38 16.59
C GLU A 198 0.26 17.42 16.07
N ARG A 199 1.09 16.86 16.96
CA ARG A 199 2.10 15.84 16.63
C ARG A 199 1.46 14.55 16.13
N GLN A 200 0.48 13.99 16.86
CA GLN A 200 -0.21 12.77 16.46
C GLN A 200 -0.92 12.93 15.11
N ASP A 201 -1.53 14.09 14.86
CA ASP A 201 -2.20 14.43 13.62
C ASP A 201 -1.24 14.54 12.41
N ALA A 202 0.00 14.97 12.66
CA ALA A 202 1.09 14.97 11.69
C ALA A 202 1.64 13.55 11.43
N GLU A 203 1.88 12.77 12.48
CA GLU A 203 2.38 11.37 12.40
C GLU A 203 1.39 10.45 11.66
N GLN A 204 0.09 10.59 11.91
CA GLN A 204 -0.96 9.88 11.16
C GLN A 204 -0.96 10.27 9.68
N HIS A 205 -0.89 11.56 9.38
CA HIS A 205 -0.87 12.06 8.00
C HIS A 205 0.42 11.66 7.26
N GLU A 206 1.54 11.50 7.95
CA GLU A 206 2.77 10.94 7.39
C GLU A 206 2.65 9.43 7.13
N THR A 207 1.98 8.69 8.01
CA THR A 207 1.68 7.27 7.82
C THR A 207 0.76 7.06 6.61
N GLU A 208 -0.32 7.84 6.49
CA GLU A 208 -1.21 7.84 5.31
C GLU A 208 -0.46 8.18 4.00
N ARG A 209 0.57 9.05 4.06
CA ARG A 209 1.47 9.35 2.92
C ARG A 209 2.37 8.17 2.54
N ARG A 210 2.96 7.48 3.52
CA ARG A 210 3.82 6.29 3.32
C ARG A 210 3.05 5.15 2.64
N ASP A 211 1.80 4.93 3.02
CA ASP A 211 0.98 3.82 2.50
C ASP A 211 0.31 4.11 1.14
N TYR A 212 0.24 5.38 0.73
CA TYR A 212 -0.43 5.81 -0.50
C TYR A 212 0.01 5.08 -1.80
N PRO A 213 1.30 4.79 -2.06
CA PRO A 213 1.72 4.06 -3.26
C PRO A 213 1.19 2.61 -3.29
N SER A 214 1.19 1.95 -2.12
CA SER A 214 0.67 0.59 -1.93
C SER A 214 -0.85 0.56 -2.13
N PHE A 215 -1.55 1.50 -1.49
CA PHE A 215 -3.00 1.71 -1.67
C PHE A 215 -3.35 1.93 -3.14
N THR A 216 -2.69 2.86 -3.82
CA THR A 216 -2.99 3.23 -5.21
C THR A 216 -2.77 2.06 -6.18
N THR A 217 -1.71 1.26 -5.96
CA THR A 217 -1.41 0.08 -6.78
C THR A 217 -2.44 -1.03 -6.58
N ASN A 218 -2.83 -1.29 -5.33
CA ASN A 218 -3.85 -2.27 -4.97
C ASN A 218 -5.23 -1.86 -5.54
N PHE A 219 -5.65 -0.62 -5.27
CA PHE A 219 -6.92 -0.05 -5.74
C PHE A 219 -7.03 -0.10 -7.26
N LYS A 220 -5.95 0.23 -7.98
CA LYS A 220 -5.95 0.13 -9.44
C LYS A 220 -6.23 -1.30 -9.90
N THR A 221 -5.46 -2.26 -9.38
CA THR A 221 -5.48 -3.67 -9.81
C THR A 221 -6.83 -4.34 -9.50
N ASN A 222 -7.41 -4.07 -8.34
CA ASN A 222 -8.61 -4.75 -7.85
C ASN A 222 -9.93 -4.03 -8.20
N VAL A 223 -9.89 -2.72 -8.46
CA VAL A 223 -11.09 -1.91 -8.70
C VAL A 223 -11.03 -1.19 -10.05
N GLU A 224 -9.96 -0.43 -10.34
CA GLU A 224 -9.92 0.43 -11.53
C GLU A 224 -9.81 -0.33 -12.86
N ASP A 225 -9.08 -1.45 -12.88
CA ASP A 225 -8.88 -2.31 -14.06
C ASP A 225 -10.04 -3.33 -14.25
N VAL A 226 -10.88 -3.55 -13.23
CA VAL A 226 -12.01 -4.49 -13.25
C VAL A 226 -13.36 -3.80 -13.50
N GLU A 227 -13.57 -2.64 -12.88
CA GLU A 227 -14.82 -1.88 -12.96
C GLU A 227 -14.73 -0.79 -14.03
N SER A 228 -15.74 -0.73 -14.91
CA SER A 228 -15.82 0.27 -15.97
C SER A 228 -16.56 1.54 -15.52
N ASP A 229 -17.52 1.47 -14.61
CA ASP A 229 -18.31 2.64 -14.18
C ASP A 229 -17.47 3.59 -13.28
N PRO A 230 -17.25 4.86 -13.68
CA PRO A 230 -16.57 5.85 -12.84
C PRO A 230 -17.29 6.13 -11.51
N ASN A 231 -18.62 6.04 -11.43
CA ASN A 231 -19.37 6.21 -10.19
C ASN A 231 -19.05 5.10 -9.18
N VAL A 232 -19.03 3.85 -9.65
CA VAL A 232 -18.75 2.70 -8.80
C VAL A 232 -17.30 2.77 -8.31
N ARG A 233 -16.34 3.06 -9.20
CA ARG A 233 -14.94 3.29 -8.84
C ARG A 233 -14.77 4.42 -7.84
N ARG A 234 -15.43 5.57 -8.02
CA ARG A 234 -15.43 6.69 -7.05
C ARG A 234 -16.03 6.30 -5.71
N THR A 235 -17.10 5.51 -5.71
CA THR A 235 -17.77 5.05 -4.47
C THR A 235 -16.84 4.13 -3.68
N TYR A 236 -16.20 3.15 -4.32
CA TYR A 236 -15.18 2.32 -3.68
C TYR A 236 -14.00 3.14 -3.16
N LEU A 237 -13.53 4.15 -3.92
CA LEU A 237 -12.44 5.03 -3.46
C LEU A 237 -12.82 5.76 -2.15
N ILE A 238 -14.03 6.30 -2.05
CA ILE A 238 -14.54 6.97 -0.84
C ILE A 238 -14.77 5.98 0.33
N GLN A 239 -15.12 4.73 0.03
CA GLN A 239 -15.32 3.70 1.06
C GLN A 239 -13.99 3.20 1.64
N LEU A 240 -12.95 3.06 0.82
CA LEU A 240 -11.64 2.55 1.21
C LEU A 240 -10.75 3.63 1.86
N CYS A 241 -10.98 4.91 1.57
CA CYS A 241 -10.35 5.99 2.31
C CYS A 241 -10.99 6.18 3.70
N THR A 242 -10.15 6.51 4.69
CA THR A 242 -10.52 6.87 6.05
C THR A 242 -10.05 8.31 6.38
N GLY A 243 -10.42 8.82 7.56
CA GLY A 243 -9.91 10.09 8.10
C GLY A 243 -9.91 11.27 7.12
N LYS A 244 -8.81 12.02 7.12
CA LYS A 244 -8.59 13.20 6.26
C LYS A 244 -8.71 12.88 4.79
N ALA A 245 -8.20 11.74 4.34
CA ALA A 245 -8.28 11.32 2.95
C ALA A 245 -9.74 11.22 2.48
N LYS A 246 -10.60 10.61 3.30
CA LYS A 246 -12.03 10.48 3.03
C LYS A 246 -12.75 11.82 2.99
N GLU A 247 -12.50 12.68 3.97
CA GLU A 247 -13.11 14.02 4.06
C GLU A 247 -12.77 14.85 2.81
N ALA A 248 -11.50 14.86 2.41
CA ALA A 248 -11.02 15.60 1.25
C ALA A 248 -11.67 15.17 -0.08
N ILE A 249 -11.96 13.88 -0.27
CA ILE A 249 -12.59 13.38 -1.51
C ILE A 249 -14.11 13.27 -1.46
N SER A 250 -14.75 13.36 -0.30
CA SER A 250 -16.21 13.16 -0.16
C SER A 250 -17.03 14.14 -1.01
N GLY A 251 -16.55 15.38 -1.17
CA GLY A 251 -17.19 16.39 -2.04
C GLY A 251 -17.23 16.02 -3.54
N SER A 252 -16.39 15.08 -3.99
CA SER A 252 -16.33 14.65 -5.40
C SER A 252 -17.58 13.93 -5.91
N VAL A 253 -18.48 13.49 -5.02
CA VAL A 253 -19.79 12.91 -5.36
C VAL A 253 -20.70 13.88 -6.08
N MET A 254 -20.57 15.19 -5.81
CA MET A 254 -21.42 16.24 -6.41
C MET A 254 -21.03 16.58 -7.86
N LEU A 255 -19.91 16.05 -8.35
CA LEU A 255 -19.43 16.24 -9.71
C LEU A 255 -19.93 15.12 -10.65
N PRO A 256 -19.97 15.36 -11.99
CA PRO A 256 -20.23 14.32 -12.98
C PRO A 256 -19.35 13.07 -12.77
N PRO A 257 -19.81 11.85 -13.10
CA PRO A 257 -19.15 10.60 -12.72
C PRO A 257 -17.64 10.55 -13.05
N GLU A 258 -17.32 10.91 -14.29
CA GLU A 258 -15.96 10.96 -14.86
C GLU A 258 -15.09 12.03 -14.18
N GLU A 259 -15.62 13.26 -14.05
CA GLU A 259 -14.92 14.40 -13.46
C GLU A 259 -14.69 14.23 -11.95
N GLY A 260 -15.71 13.73 -11.23
CA GLY A 260 -15.64 13.48 -9.80
C GLY A 260 -14.62 12.40 -9.46
N TYR A 261 -14.59 11.29 -10.21
CA TYR A 261 -13.58 10.26 -10.03
C TYR A 261 -12.15 10.80 -10.26
N LYS A 262 -11.94 11.53 -11.37
CA LYS A 262 -10.66 12.18 -11.68
C LYS A 262 -10.25 13.18 -10.61
N LYS A 263 -11.19 14.01 -10.12
CA LYS A 263 -10.92 15.00 -9.07
C LYS A 263 -10.58 14.34 -7.73
N ALA A 264 -11.27 13.27 -7.35
CA ALA A 264 -10.95 12.48 -6.16
C ALA A 264 -9.52 11.92 -6.22
N LYS A 265 -9.14 11.27 -7.33
CA LYS A 265 -7.77 10.76 -7.54
C LYS A 265 -6.73 11.89 -7.52
N SER A 266 -7.03 13.05 -8.11
CA SER A 266 -6.15 14.22 -8.09
C SER A 266 -5.91 14.73 -6.66
N ILE A 267 -6.96 14.83 -5.84
CA ILE A 267 -6.86 15.29 -4.45
C ILE A 267 -6.01 14.32 -3.62
N LEU A 268 -6.23 13.01 -3.74
CA LEU A 268 -5.41 12.02 -3.04
C LEU A 268 -3.93 12.06 -3.49
N HIS A 269 -3.66 12.23 -4.79
CA HIS A 269 -2.28 12.37 -5.26
C HIS A 269 -1.63 13.66 -4.75
N GLU A 270 -2.36 14.78 -4.74
CA GLU A 270 -1.85 16.08 -4.29
C GLU A 270 -1.55 16.08 -2.80
N MET A 271 -2.40 15.45 -1.99
CA MET A 271 -2.22 15.35 -0.54
C MET A 271 -1.22 14.25 -0.13
N PHE A 272 -1.30 13.06 -0.71
CA PHE A 272 -0.57 11.88 -0.22
C PHE A 272 0.49 11.34 -1.19
N GLY A 273 0.34 11.59 -2.49
CA GLY A 273 1.19 11.03 -3.56
C GLY A 273 2.41 11.86 -3.98
N GLN A 274 2.78 12.91 -3.24
CA GLN A 274 3.94 13.73 -3.61
C GLN A 274 5.25 13.00 -3.29
N ALA A 275 5.87 12.43 -4.34
CA ALA A 275 7.03 11.54 -4.25
C ALA A 275 8.23 12.08 -3.43
N HIS A 276 8.45 13.40 -3.38
CA HIS A 276 9.55 13.99 -2.59
C HIS A 276 9.31 13.90 -1.08
N ILE A 277 8.06 13.83 -0.64
CA ILE A 277 7.70 13.68 0.79
C ILE A 277 7.66 12.19 1.16
N VAL A 278 7.11 11.34 0.28
CA VAL A 278 7.13 9.87 0.46
C VAL A 278 8.57 9.35 0.51
N ALA A 279 9.47 9.85 -0.34
CA ALA A 279 10.89 9.49 -0.30
C ALA A 279 11.58 9.88 1.02
N ALA A 280 11.38 11.12 1.49
CA ALA A 280 11.93 11.58 2.78
C ALA A 280 11.48 10.68 3.95
N SER A 281 10.19 10.33 3.98
CA SER A 281 9.60 9.45 5.00
C SER A 281 10.14 8.01 5.01
N HIS A 282 10.89 7.59 3.98
CA HIS A 282 11.57 6.29 3.91
C HIS A 282 13.10 6.38 4.10
N ILE A 283 13.65 7.57 4.36
CA ILE A 283 15.11 7.80 4.49
C ILE A 283 15.56 7.89 5.96
N ASP A 284 14.71 8.33 6.89
CA ASP A 284 15.04 8.46 8.31
C ASP A 284 14.93 7.11 9.08
N ARG A 285 15.74 6.10 8.71
CA ARG A 285 15.84 4.83 9.45
C ARG A 285 17.25 4.25 9.48
#